data_AF-M0E1U1-F1
#
_entry.id   AF-M0E1U1-F1
#
_cell.length_a   1.000
_cell.length_b   1.000
_cell.length_c   1.000
_cell.angle_alpha   90.00
_cell.angle_beta   90.00
_cell.angle_gamma   90.00
#
_symmetry.space_group_name_H-M   'P 1'
#
loop_
_entity.id
_entity.type
_entity.pdbx_description
1 polymer ?
#
loop_
_entity_poly.entity_id
_entity_poly.type
_entity_poly.pdbx_seq_one_letter_code
_entity_poly.pdbx_strand_id
1 'polypeptide(L)'
;MLTAVLLVGVAVLTVLAVEVGPLYAADRFRDLREPTDAERGRLDYLRETAGLDVDRIAIERRGADEAGGGESGREPGSDGVGPIDVAVRGPPRRRVLFLSEAVLDDIDDDVAIGLLAAEAGRVETYYGEFRAVAVAAVVGVLAAIVTATVPFDAGFASLVAVGLAAFWVGRRVQYAADDRAADAVGAGRVADAFERVAAIRGVEPETGDWSTWFEVQPPLGDRIATLREREGSEAA
;
A
#
# COMPACT_ATOMS: atom_id res chain seq x y z
N MET A 1 22.05 -12.02 -27.87
CA MET A 1 20.58 -11.86 -28.03
C MET A 1 19.81 -12.63 -26.96
N LEU A 2 20.08 -13.92 -26.74
CA LEU A 2 19.43 -14.71 -25.68
C LEU A 2 19.52 -14.10 -24.27
N THR A 3 20.68 -13.60 -23.87
CA THR A 3 20.87 -12.95 -22.55
C THR A 3 20.02 -11.69 -22.39
N ALA A 4 19.96 -10.85 -23.42
CA ALA A 4 19.13 -9.64 -23.39
C ALA A 4 17.63 -9.99 -23.32
N VAL A 5 17.19 -11.01 -24.08
CA VAL A 5 15.82 -11.53 -24.01
C VAL A 5 15.50 -12.08 -22.62
N LEU A 6 16.45 -12.79 -22.00
CA LEU A 6 16.29 -13.30 -20.64
C LEU A 6 16.17 -12.16 -19.62
N LEU A 7 17.02 -11.14 -19.68
CA LEU A 7 16.96 -10.01 -18.73
C LEU A 7 15.66 -9.22 -18.87
N VAL A 8 15.20 -8.97 -20.10
CA VAL A 8 13.89 -8.36 -20.36
C VAL A 8 12.77 -9.26 -19.84
N GLY A 9 12.85 -10.56 -20.10
CA GLY A 9 11.89 -11.54 -19.60
C GLY A 9 11.80 -11.54 -18.07
N VAL A 10 12.93 -11.50 -17.38
CA VAL A 10 12.99 -11.40 -15.92
C VAL A 10 12.32 -10.11 -15.44
N ALA A 11 12.66 -8.95 -16.02
CA ALA A 11 12.06 -7.68 -15.62
C ALA A 11 10.54 -7.69 -15.81
N VAL A 12 10.05 -8.16 -16.96
CA VAL A 12 8.60 -8.26 -17.25
C VAL A 12 7.91 -9.22 -16.28
N LEU A 13 8.49 -10.39 -16.04
CA LEU A 13 7.94 -11.37 -15.11
C LEU A 13 7.92 -10.84 -13.67
N THR A 14 8.94 -10.08 -13.26
CA THR A 14 8.96 -9.43 -11.94
C THR A 14 7.87 -8.38 -11.81
N VAL A 15 7.67 -7.51 -12.80
CA VAL A 15 6.57 -6.54 -12.79
C VAL A 15 5.22 -7.26 -12.67
N LEU A 16 5.01 -8.30 -13.49
CA LEU A 16 3.78 -9.09 -13.44
C LEU A 16 3.60 -9.79 -12.09
N ALA A 17 4.67 -10.33 -11.50
CA ALA A 17 4.61 -10.97 -10.19
C ALA A 17 4.24 -9.97 -9.07
N VAL A 18 4.73 -8.73 -9.13
CA VAL A 18 4.40 -7.70 -8.13
C VAL A 18 2.98 -7.17 -8.31
N GLU A 19 2.53 -6.95 -9.54
CA GLU A 19 1.20 -6.39 -9.85
C GLU A 19 0.08 -7.42 -9.72
N VAL A 20 0.30 -8.64 -10.23
CA VAL A 20 -0.73 -9.68 -10.35
C VAL A 20 -0.60 -10.72 -9.25
N GLY A 21 0.62 -10.96 -8.73
CA GLY A 21 0.86 -11.94 -7.67
C GLY A 21 -0.02 -11.74 -6.44
N PRO A 22 -0.19 -10.50 -5.91
CA PRO A 22 -1.10 -10.27 -4.79
C PRO A 22 -2.57 -10.59 -5.09
N LEU A 23 -3.04 -10.34 -6.32
CA LEU A 23 -4.40 -10.71 -6.71
C LEU A 23 -4.58 -12.23 -6.68
N TYR A 24 -3.62 -12.95 -7.27
CA TYR A 24 -3.64 -14.41 -7.28
C TYR A 24 -3.51 -15.00 -5.87
N ALA A 25 -2.65 -14.43 -5.03
CA ALA A 25 -2.48 -14.88 -3.65
C ALA A 25 -3.74 -14.62 -2.82
N ALA A 26 -4.34 -13.43 -2.93
CA ALA A 26 -5.57 -13.11 -2.22
C ALA A 26 -6.71 -14.05 -2.63
N ASP A 27 -6.92 -14.25 -3.94
CA ASP A 27 -7.95 -15.17 -4.45
C ASP A 27 -7.75 -16.63 -3.99
N ARG A 28 -6.49 -17.05 -3.82
CA ARG A 28 -6.16 -18.44 -3.48
C ARG A 28 -6.12 -18.74 -1.99
N PHE A 29 -5.77 -17.75 -1.17
CA PHE A 29 -5.45 -17.94 0.25
C PHE A 29 -6.33 -17.14 1.21
N ARG A 30 -7.14 -16.19 0.74
CA ARG A 30 -8.08 -15.43 1.58
C ARG A 30 -9.52 -15.84 1.29
N ASP A 31 -10.38 -15.83 2.32
CA ASP A 31 -11.82 -16.03 2.15
C ASP A 31 -12.47 -14.71 1.73
N LEU A 32 -12.59 -14.52 0.42
CA LEU A 32 -13.11 -13.30 -0.18
C LEU A 32 -14.59 -13.47 -0.57
N ARG A 33 -15.39 -12.45 -0.28
CA ARG A 33 -16.76 -12.31 -0.75
C ARG A 33 -16.96 -10.99 -1.48
N GLU A 34 -18.00 -10.95 -2.30
CA GLU A 34 -18.46 -9.70 -2.91
C GLU A 34 -19.36 -8.92 -1.94
N PRO A 35 -19.48 -7.60 -2.09
CA PRO A 35 -20.40 -6.81 -1.30
C PRO A 35 -21.86 -7.18 -1.57
N THR A 36 -22.63 -7.27 -0.49
CA THR A 36 -24.09 -7.43 -0.53
C THR A 36 -24.77 -6.21 -1.15
N ASP A 37 -26.04 -6.34 -1.55
CA ASP A 37 -26.81 -5.21 -2.10
C ASP A 37 -26.88 -4.02 -1.13
N ALA A 38 -26.97 -4.29 0.18
CA ALA A 38 -27.01 -3.26 1.21
C ALA A 38 -25.66 -2.56 1.40
N GLU A 39 -24.55 -3.31 1.37
CA GLU A 39 -23.20 -2.76 1.50
C GLU A 39 -22.79 -1.93 0.29
N ARG A 40 -23.26 -2.29 -0.92
CA ARG A 40 -22.88 -1.59 -2.16
C ARG A 40 -23.20 -0.10 -2.11
N GLY A 41 -24.40 0.27 -1.63
CA GLY A 41 -24.76 1.70 -1.52
C GLY A 41 -23.85 2.48 -0.57
N ARG A 42 -23.49 1.89 0.58
CA ARG A 42 -22.54 2.50 1.53
C ARG A 42 -21.14 2.58 0.94
N LEU A 43 -20.66 1.51 0.31
CA LEU A 43 -19.35 1.47 -0.34
C LEU A 43 -19.23 2.48 -1.48
N ASP A 44 -20.29 2.65 -2.28
CA ASP A 44 -20.31 3.65 -3.35
C ASP A 44 -20.19 5.06 -2.77
N TYR A 45 -20.95 5.37 -1.70
CA TYR A 45 -20.81 6.64 -0.98
C TYR A 45 -19.38 6.86 -0.43
N LEU A 46 -18.81 5.86 0.26
CA LEU A 46 -17.48 5.97 0.86
C LEU A 46 -16.40 6.19 -0.21
N ARG A 47 -16.47 5.44 -1.32
CA ARG A 47 -15.51 5.55 -2.43
C ARG A 47 -15.63 6.86 -3.18
N GLU A 48 -16.86 7.27 -3.50
CA GLU A 48 -17.12 8.53 -4.20
C GLU A 48 -16.61 9.71 -3.37
N THR A 49 -16.91 9.71 -2.07
CA THR A 49 -16.41 10.74 -1.14
C THR A 49 -14.89 10.73 -1.04
N ALA A 50 -14.27 9.55 -1.06
CA ALA A 50 -12.81 9.39 -1.02
C ALA A 50 -12.11 9.61 -2.37
N GLY A 51 -12.84 9.82 -3.47
CA GLY A 51 -12.27 9.91 -4.82
C GLY A 51 -11.66 8.61 -5.35
N LEU A 52 -12.07 7.45 -4.83
CA LEU A 52 -11.49 6.15 -5.17
C LEU A 52 -12.26 5.46 -6.30
N ASP A 53 -11.65 5.38 -7.49
CA ASP A 53 -12.15 4.62 -8.63
C ASP A 53 -11.47 3.24 -8.75
N VAL A 54 -12.27 2.17 -8.67
CA VAL A 54 -11.81 0.76 -8.75
C VAL A 54 -12.83 -0.10 -9.50
N ASP A 55 -12.32 -1.11 -10.20
CA ASP A 55 -13.11 -1.99 -11.08
C ASP A 55 -13.87 -3.08 -10.29
N ARG A 56 -13.34 -3.52 -9.15
CA ARG A 56 -13.94 -4.58 -8.31
C ARG A 56 -13.68 -4.32 -6.82
N ILE A 57 -14.61 -4.78 -5.98
CA ILE A 57 -14.46 -4.78 -4.52
C ILE A 57 -14.50 -6.23 -4.03
N ALA A 58 -13.55 -6.60 -3.19
CA ALA A 58 -13.47 -7.90 -2.52
C ALA A 58 -13.36 -7.67 -1.01
N ILE A 59 -14.30 -8.25 -0.26
CA ILE A 59 -14.32 -8.16 1.20
C ILE A 59 -13.77 -9.47 1.77
N GLU A 60 -12.73 -9.39 2.56
CA GLU A 60 -12.16 -10.49 3.31
C GLU A 60 -13.04 -10.76 4.54
N ARG A 61 -13.62 -11.97 4.56
CA ARG A 61 -14.46 -12.42 5.67
C ARG A 61 -13.60 -12.62 6.91
N ARG A 62 -14.15 -12.26 8.07
CA ARG A 62 -13.54 -12.57 9.37
C ARG A 62 -13.36 -14.09 9.49
N GLY A 63 -12.11 -14.55 9.44
CA GLY A 63 -11.78 -15.96 9.58
C GLY A 63 -11.81 -16.38 11.05
N ALA A 64 -12.35 -17.56 11.35
CA ALA A 64 -12.16 -18.19 12.66
C ALA A 64 -10.68 -18.53 12.95
N ASP A 65 -9.84 -18.51 11.91
CA ASP A 65 -8.42 -18.89 11.89
C ASP A 65 -7.48 -17.71 11.55
N GLU A 66 -7.75 -16.49 12.03
CA GLU A 66 -6.80 -15.34 11.96
C GLU A 66 -5.53 -15.53 12.82
N ALA A 67 -5.17 -16.78 13.12
CA ALA A 67 -3.91 -17.21 13.71
C ALA A 67 -3.10 -18.06 12.70
N GLY A 68 -2.81 -17.54 11.50
CA GLY A 68 -1.81 -18.19 10.65
C GLY A 68 -1.84 -17.81 9.17
N GLY A 69 -0.92 -16.93 8.76
CA GLY A 69 -0.48 -16.89 7.37
C GLY A 69 -0.14 -15.50 6.80
N GLY A 70 0.85 -14.82 7.37
CA GLY A 70 1.45 -13.62 6.77
C GLY A 70 2.04 -12.70 7.84
N GLU A 71 3.37 -12.63 7.90
CA GLU A 71 4.20 -11.81 8.79
C GLU A 71 3.50 -10.71 9.62
N SER A 72 2.98 -11.11 10.77
CA SER A 72 3.01 -10.40 12.07
C SER A 72 2.02 -11.13 12.97
N GLY A 73 2.52 -11.72 14.06
CA GLY A 73 1.67 -12.20 15.15
C GLY A 73 0.95 -11.00 15.75
N ARG A 74 -0.23 -10.69 15.23
CA ARG A 74 -1.01 -9.54 15.64
C ARG A 74 -1.99 -9.98 16.73
N GLU A 75 -1.71 -9.59 17.95
CA GLU A 75 -2.68 -9.68 19.04
C GLU A 75 -3.94 -8.87 18.65
N PRO A 76 -5.15 -9.37 18.97
CA PRO A 76 -6.37 -8.59 18.76
C PRO A 76 -6.25 -7.25 19.48
N GLY A 77 -6.59 -6.16 18.78
CA GLY A 77 -6.60 -4.81 19.34
C GLY A 77 -7.45 -4.72 20.61
N SER A 78 -7.13 -3.77 21.48
CA SER A 78 -7.71 -3.61 22.82
C SER A 78 -9.24 -3.44 22.85
N ASP A 79 -9.87 -3.16 21.70
CA ASP A 79 -11.24 -2.67 21.60
C ASP A 79 -12.23 -3.67 20.97
N GLY A 80 -11.80 -4.91 20.67
CA GLY A 80 -12.67 -5.93 20.04
C GLY A 80 -12.92 -5.71 18.54
N VAL A 81 -12.27 -4.71 17.95
CA VAL A 81 -12.27 -4.43 16.51
C VAL A 81 -11.43 -5.48 15.77
N GLY A 82 -11.93 -6.00 14.64
CA GLY A 82 -11.19 -6.95 13.81
C GLY A 82 -9.98 -6.32 13.12
N PRO A 83 -9.12 -7.12 12.46
CA PRO A 83 -8.01 -6.57 11.70
C PRO A 83 -8.53 -5.64 10.60
N ILE A 84 -8.02 -4.41 10.58
CA ILE A 84 -8.34 -3.43 9.54
C ILE A 84 -7.34 -3.59 8.40
N ASP A 85 -7.78 -4.05 7.24
CA ASP A 85 -7.00 -4.09 6.00
C ASP A 85 -7.77 -3.36 4.89
N VAL A 86 -7.10 -2.42 4.23
CA VAL A 86 -7.60 -1.66 3.08
C VAL A 86 -6.45 -1.60 2.10
N ALA A 87 -6.64 -2.16 0.91
CA ALA A 87 -5.60 -2.18 -0.11
C ALA A 87 -6.18 -2.21 -1.52
N VAL A 88 -5.69 -1.34 -2.40
CA VAL A 88 -5.96 -1.47 -3.84
C VAL A 88 -4.82 -2.22 -4.50
N ARG A 89 -5.13 -3.28 -5.25
CA ARG A 89 -4.15 -4.09 -5.99
C ARG A 89 -4.58 -4.30 -7.43
N GLY A 90 -3.60 -4.61 -8.26
CA GLY A 90 -3.81 -4.96 -9.66
C GLY A 90 -3.38 -3.85 -10.62
N PRO A 91 -3.16 -4.23 -11.88
CA PRO A 91 -2.67 -3.31 -12.89
C PRO A 91 -3.71 -2.23 -13.23
N PRO A 92 -3.28 -1.15 -13.91
CA PRO A 92 -4.20 -0.13 -14.41
C PRO A 92 -5.39 -0.74 -15.17
N ARG A 93 -6.61 -0.26 -14.88
CA ARG A 93 -7.89 -0.72 -15.46
C ARG A 93 -8.35 -2.14 -15.03
N ARG A 94 -7.70 -2.76 -14.05
CA ARG A 94 -8.17 -3.97 -13.35
C ARG A 94 -7.83 -3.91 -11.87
N ARG A 95 -8.15 -2.78 -11.25
CA ARG A 95 -7.87 -2.49 -9.84
C ARG A 95 -8.97 -3.09 -8.97
N VAL A 96 -8.56 -3.85 -7.98
CA VAL A 96 -9.44 -4.48 -6.99
C VAL A 96 -9.18 -3.86 -5.62
N LEU A 97 -10.23 -3.35 -5.00
CA LEU A 97 -10.20 -2.90 -3.61
C LEU A 97 -10.44 -4.10 -2.70
N PHE A 98 -9.45 -4.43 -1.88
CA PHE A 98 -9.55 -5.40 -0.80
C PHE A 98 -9.86 -4.68 0.51
N LEU A 99 -10.90 -5.14 1.20
CA LEU A 99 -11.34 -4.62 2.50
C LEU A 99 -11.51 -5.77 3.47
N SER A 100 -11.10 -5.62 4.72
CA SER A 100 -11.58 -6.51 5.77
C SER A 100 -13.02 -6.15 6.18
N GLU A 101 -13.79 -7.12 6.67
CA GLU A 101 -15.15 -6.85 7.20
C GLU A 101 -15.15 -5.79 8.31
N ALA A 102 -14.10 -5.71 9.12
CA ALA A 102 -13.96 -4.70 10.17
C ALA A 102 -14.02 -3.24 9.65
N VAL A 103 -13.64 -2.99 8.39
CA VAL A 103 -13.76 -1.67 7.75
C VAL A 103 -15.21 -1.25 7.56
N LEU A 104 -16.12 -2.22 7.45
CA LEU A 104 -17.54 -1.98 7.30
C LEU A 104 -18.25 -2.02 8.65
N ASP A 105 -17.89 -2.97 9.51
CA ASP A 105 -18.67 -3.28 10.70
C ASP A 105 -18.19 -2.52 11.95
N ASP A 106 -16.89 -2.26 12.05
CA ASP A 106 -16.25 -1.88 13.31
C ASP A 106 -15.68 -0.44 13.32
N ILE A 107 -15.65 0.26 12.17
CA ILE A 107 -15.12 1.64 12.08
C ILE A 107 -16.13 2.64 11.52
N ASP A 108 -15.93 3.90 11.92
CA ASP A 108 -16.74 5.04 11.47
C ASP A 108 -16.47 5.38 9.99
N ASP A 109 -17.50 5.92 9.33
CA ASP A 109 -17.43 6.28 7.91
C ASP A 109 -16.32 7.31 7.61
N ASP A 110 -16.08 8.29 8.50
CA ASP A 110 -15.00 9.27 8.31
C ASP A 110 -13.60 8.61 8.31
N VAL A 111 -13.40 7.60 9.16
CA VAL A 111 -12.14 6.82 9.20
C VAL A 111 -12.02 6.00 7.93
N ALA A 112 -13.10 5.33 7.51
CA ALA A 112 -13.12 4.58 6.25
C ALA A 112 -12.82 5.48 5.05
N ILE A 113 -13.43 6.67 4.98
CA ILE A 113 -13.17 7.67 3.92
C ILE A 113 -11.70 8.08 3.92
N GLY A 114 -11.10 8.36 5.07
CA GLY A 114 -9.67 8.71 5.16
C GLY A 114 -8.75 7.59 4.66
N LEU A 115 -9.04 6.33 4.98
CA LEU A 115 -8.26 5.18 4.51
C LEU A 115 -8.43 4.95 3.00
N LEU A 116 -9.65 5.07 2.48
CA LEU A 116 -9.92 4.95 1.05
C LEU A 116 -9.28 6.10 0.27
N ALA A 117 -9.27 7.31 0.80
CA ALA A 117 -8.60 8.45 0.17
C ALA A 117 -7.08 8.25 0.11
N ALA A 118 -6.49 7.66 1.16
CA ALA A 118 -5.07 7.29 1.15
C ALA A 118 -4.73 6.20 0.12
N GLU A 119 -5.65 5.27 -0.16
CA GLU A 119 -5.51 4.35 -1.30
C GLU A 119 -5.69 5.06 -2.64
N ALA A 120 -6.68 5.95 -2.77
CA ALA A 120 -6.93 6.73 -3.97
C ALA A 120 -5.69 7.56 -4.36
N GLY A 121 -5.06 8.21 -3.39
CA GLY A 121 -3.81 8.93 -3.59
C GLY A 121 -2.69 8.04 -4.13
N ARG A 122 -2.53 6.82 -3.59
CA ARG A 122 -1.52 5.85 -4.08
C ARG A 122 -1.82 5.33 -5.49
N VAL A 123 -3.10 5.12 -5.78
CA VAL A 123 -3.65 4.74 -7.08
C VAL A 123 -3.38 5.81 -8.13
N GLU A 124 -3.51 7.09 -7.75
CA GLU A 124 -3.28 8.23 -8.64
C GLU A 124 -1.78 8.57 -8.78
N THR A 125 -0.94 8.30 -7.77
CA THR A 125 0.52 8.50 -7.89
C THR A 125 1.25 7.34 -8.56
N TYR A 126 0.52 6.30 -8.97
CA TYR A 126 1.09 5.07 -9.52
C TYR A 126 2.10 4.41 -8.58
N TYR A 127 1.83 4.45 -7.26
CA TYR A 127 2.74 3.91 -6.25
C TYR A 127 2.99 2.41 -6.42
N GLY A 128 1.94 1.64 -6.75
CA GLY A 128 2.04 0.21 -7.02
C GLY A 128 2.96 -0.08 -8.20
N GLU A 129 2.75 0.63 -9.30
CA GLU A 129 3.52 0.50 -10.53
C GLU A 129 4.97 0.93 -10.34
N PHE A 130 5.21 2.03 -9.61
CA PHE A 130 6.55 2.44 -9.21
C PHE A 130 7.26 1.33 -8.42
N ARG A 131 6.59 0.74 -7.42
CA ARG A 131 7.14 -0.36 -6.63
C ARG A 131 7.47 -1.56 -7.52
N ALA A 132 6.60 -1.92 -8.46
CA ALA A 132 6.84 -3.01 -9.39
C ALA A 132 8.08 -2.78 -10.26
N VAL A 133 8.24 -1.56 -10.80
CA VAL A 133 9.41 -1.17 -11.59
C VAL A 133 10.69 -1.16 -10.75
N ALA A 134 10.64 -0.64 -9.52
CA ALA A 134 11.78 -0.63 -8.62
C ALA A 134 12.26 -2.05 -8.28
N VAL A 135 11.34 -2.95 -7.95
CA VAL A 135 11.66 -4.37 -7.68
C VAL A 135 12.20 -5.03 -8.96
N ALA A 136 11.60 -4.79 -10.11
CA ALA A 136 12.10 -5.31 -11.39
C ALA A 136 13.50 -4.81 -11.74
N ALA A 137 13.84 -3.56 -11.42
CA ALA A 137 15.19 -3.03 -11.60
C ALA A 137 16.20 -3.76 -10.72
N VAL A 138 15.89 -3.97 -9.43
CA VAL A 138 16.76 -4.71 -8.50
C VAL A 138 16.96 -6.16 -8.97
N VAL A 139 15.87 -6.87 -9.28
CA VAL A 139 15.92 -8.25 -9.77
C VAL A 139 16.66 -8.35 -11.11
N GLY A 140 16.48 -7.36 -12.00
CA GLY A 140 17.20 -7.27 -13.26
C GLY A 140 18.71 -7.12 -13.08
N VAL A 141 19.16 -6.27 -12.16
CA VAL A 141 20.58 -6.13 -11.83
C VAL A 141 21.13 -7.43 -11.22
N LEU A 142 20.39 -8.07 -10.31
CA LEU A 142 20.78 -9.38 -9.77
C LEU A 142 20.91 -10.44 -10.86
N ALA A 143 19.97 -10.51 -11.79
CA ALA A 143 20.03 -11.42 -12.93
C ALA A 143 21.23 -11.10 -13.84
N ALA A 144 21.54 -9.82 -14.07
CA ALA A 144 22.70 -9.42 -14.86
C ALA A 144 24.04 -9.83 -14.21
N ILE A 145 24.13 -9.77 -12.87
CA ILE A 145 25.28 -10.27 -12.10
C ILE A 145 25.39 -11.79 -12.23
N VAL A 146 24.30 -12.53 -11.96
CA VAL A 146 24.29 -14.00 -11.98
C VAL A 146 24.61 -14.57 -13.37
N THR A 147 24.17 -13.88 -14.43
CA THR A 147 24.47 -14.25 -15.82
C THR A 147 25.85 -13.80 -16.29
N ALA A 148 26.66 -13.20 -15.41
CA ALA A 148 27.96 -12.60 -15.72
C ALA A 148 27.92 -11.57 -16.86
N THR A 149 26.76 -10.94 -17.09
CA THR A 149 26.60 -9.85 -18.06
C THR A 149 27.23 -8.56 -17.54
N VAL A 150 27.20 -8.38 -16.22
CA VAL A 150 27.80 -7.24 -15.50
C VAL A 150 28.79 -7.78 -14.46
N PRO A 151 30.01 -7.21 -14.35
CA PRO A 151 30.95 -7.56 -13.30
C PRO A 151 30.35 -7.37 -11.91
N PHE A 152 30.70 -8.24 -10.96
CA PHE A 152 30.12 -8.22 -9.62
C PHE A 152 30.22 -6.84 -8.95
N ASP A 153 31.41 -6.22 -8.93
CA ASP A 153 31.63 -4.93 -8.27
C ASP A 153 30.74 -3.83 -8.86
N ALA A 154 30.63 -3.78 -10.19
CA ALA A 154 29.80 -2.82 -10.90
C ALA A 154 28.30 -3.08 -10.66
N GLY A 155 27.89 -4.35 -10.66
CA GLY A 155 26.52 -4.74 -10.38
C GLY A 155 26.12 -4.45 -8.93
N PHE A 156 26.99 -4.74 -7.97
CA PHE A 156 26.77 -4.44 -6.56
C PHE A 156 26.68 -2.93 -6.31
N ALA A 157 27.59 -2.14 -6.87
CA ALA A 157 27.50 -0.68 -6.82
C ALA A 157 26.19 -0.16 -7.43
N SER A 158 25.74 -0.77 -8.52
CA SER A 158 24.46 -0.44 -9.15
C SER A 158 23.26 -0.79 -8.26
N LEU A 159 23.29 -1.93 -7.55
CA LEU A 159 22.24 -2.30 -6.59
C LEU A 159 22.11 -1.28 -5.48
N VAL A 160 23.24 -0.83 -4.90
CA VAL A 160 23.24 0.19 -3.87
C VAL A 160 22.65 1.50 -4.41
N ALA A 161 23.11 1.94 -5.58
CA ALA A 161 22.62 3.18 -6.19
C ALA A 161 21.12 3.12 -6.52
N VAL A 162 20.66 2.03 -7.14
CA VAL A 162 19.25 1.82 -7.49
C VAL A 162 18.38 1.69 -6.26
N GLY A 163 18.85 0.97 -5.23
CA GLY A 163 18.14 0.85 -3.95
C GLY A 163 17.92 2.21 -3.30
N LEU A 164 19.00 2.98 -3.11
CA LEU A 164 18.92 4.33 -2.51
C LEU A 164 18.00 5.26 -3.32
N ALA A 165 18.10 5.23 -4.65
CA ALA A 165 17.23 6.02 -5.51
C ALA A 165 15.76 5.58 -5.39
N ALA A 166 15.49 4.27 -5.35
CA ALA A 166 14.14 3.74 -5.19
C ALA A 166 13.53 4.10 -3.84
N PHE A 167 14.29 4.02 -2.74
CA PHE A 167 13.83 4.48 -1.43
C PHE A 167 13.50 5.97 -1.43
N TRP A 168 14.40 6.80 -1.97
CA TRP A 168 14.20 8.24 -2.03
C TRP A 168 12.98 8.62 -2.88
N VAL A 169 12.84 8.06 -4.08
CA VAL A 169 11.68 8.30 -4.95
C VAL A 169 10.41 7.74 -4.31
N GLY A 170 10.45 6.53 -3.74
CA GLY A 170 9.29 5.90 -3.10
C GLY A 170 8.71 6.76 -1.97
N ARG A 171 9.59 7.35 -1.14
CA ARG A 171 9.18 8.29 -0.10
C ARG A 171 8.48 9.53 -0.68
N ARG A 172 9.01 10.09 -1.78
CA ARG A 172 8.37 11.23 -2.47
C ARG A 172 7.01 10.87 -3.07
N VAL A 173 6.89 9.70 -3.69
CA VAL A 173 5.63 9.21 -4.26
C VAL A 173 4.59 8.98 -3.15
N GLN A 174 5.02 8.50 -1.98
CA GLN A 174 4.13 8.33 -0.84
C GLN A 174 3.63 9.67 -0.28
N TYR A 175 4.50 10.65 -0.08
CA TYR A 175 4.05 11.99 0.36
C TYR A 175 3.12 12.64 -0.65
N ALA A 176 3.42 12.52 -1.95
CA ALA A 176 2.51 12.98 -2.99
C ALA A 176 1.15 12.26 -2.95
N ALA A 177 1.11 10.99 -2.56
CA ALA A 177 -0.15 10.25 -2.42
C ALA A 177 -0.96 10.77 -1.23
N ASP A 178 -0.29 11.04 -0.11
CA ASP A 178 -0.92 11.61 1.09
C ASP A 178 -1.43 13.04 0.82
N ASP A 179 -0.69 13.84 0.05
CA ASP A 179 -1.12 15.17 -0.40
C ASP A 179 -2.40 15.10 -1.24
N ARG A 180 -2.49 14.13 -2.16
CA ARG A 180 -3.71 13.93 -2.96
C ARG A 180 -4.90 13.46 -2.15
N ALA A 181 -4.65 12.59 -1.16
CA ALA A 181 -5.69 12.19 -0.21
C ALA A 181 -6.19 13.40 0.58
N ALA A 182 -5.27 14.25 1.06
CA ALA A 182 -5.60 15.48 1.75
C ALA A 182 -6.37 16.48 0.86
N ASP A 183 -5.97 16.64 -0.40
CA ASP A 183 -6.70 17.46 -1.39
C ASP A 183 -8.14 16.98 -1.59
N ALA A 184 -8.37 15.66 -1.53
CA ALA A 184 -9.68 15.06 -1.77
C ALA A 184 -10.62 15.18 -0.56
N VAL A 185 -10.14 14.89 0.65
CA VAL A 185 -11.02 14.72 1.83
C VAL A 185 -10.63 15.55 3.06
N GLY A 186 -9.57 16.36 2.95
CA GLY A 186 -9.00 17.18 4.02
C GLY A 186 -7.86 16.47 4.76
N ALA A 187 -6.78 17.20 5.04
CA ALA A 187 -5.58 16.65 5.68
C ALA A 187 -5.86 16.08 7.09
N GLY A 188 -6.68 16.78 7.88
CA GLY A 188 -7.08 16.34 9.23
C GLY A 188 -7.79 14.99 9.23
N ARG A 189 -8.74 14.79 8.31
CA ARG A 189 -9.48 13.52 8.19
C ARG A 189 -8.55 12.33 7.87
N VAL A 190 -7.57 12.53 6.99
CA VAL A 190 -6.60 11.48 6.67
C VAL A 190 -5.70 11.17 7.87
N ALA A 191 -5.25 12.20 8.59
CA ALA A 191 -4.46 12.04 9.81
C ALA A 191 -5.25 11.31 10.91
N ASP A 192 -6.49 11.72 11.17
CA ASP A 192 -7.41 11.10 12.13
C ASP A 192 -7.59 9.60 11.81
N ALA A 193 -7.76 9.27 10.54
CA ALA A 193 -7.91 7.87 10.11
C ALA A 193 -6.66 7.03 10.40
N PHE A 194 -5.47 7.58 10.14
CA PHE A 194 -4.20 6.88 10.44
C PHE A 194 -4.00 6.70 11.94
N GLU A 195 -4.26 7.74 12.74
CA GLU A 195 -4.17 7.68 14.20
C GLU A 195 -5.16 6.65 14.77
N ARG A 196 -6.41 6.63 14.27
CA ARG A 196 -7.43 5.68 14.73
C ARG A 196 -7.05 4.24 14.42
N VAL A 197 -6.54 3.95 13.22
CA VAL A 197 -6.08 2.60 12.85
C VAL A 197 -4.85 2.19 13.66
N ALA A 198 -3.92 3.11 13.93
CA ALA A 198 -2.76 2.85 14.77
C ALA A 198 -3.19 2.48 16.20
N ALA A 199 -4.12 3.26 16.77
CA ALA A 199 -4.71 3.00 18.09
C ALA A 199 -5.41 1.63 18.15
N ILE A 200 -6.23 1.29 17.13
CA ILE A 200 -6.89 -0.02 17.04
C ILE A 200 -5.87 -1.16 16.98
N ARG A 201 -4.73 -0.95 16.33
CA ARG A 201 -3.65 -1.94 16.25
C ARG A 201 -2.77 -1.98 17.50
N GLY A 202 -3.00 -1.11 18.48
CA GLY A 202 -2.17 -0.98 19.68
C GLY A 202 -0.73 -0.55 19.39
N VAL A 203 -0.51 0.15 18.27
CA VAL A 203 0.82 0.59 17.83
C VAL A 203 0.88 2.12 17.94
N GLU A 204 1.87 2.62 18.67
CA GLU A 204 2.17 4.06 18.67
C GLU A 204 2.80 4.44 17.32
N PRO A 205 2.31 5.47 16.61
CA PRO A 205 2.92 5.90 15.35
C PRO A 205 4.35 6.40 15.57
N GLU A 206 5.33 5.57 15.27
CA GLU A 206 6.74 5.98 15.38
C GLU A 206 7.07 7.08 14.37
N THR A 207 7.72 8.14 14.85
CA THR A 207 8.41 9.14 14.02
C THR A 207 9.82 8.65 13.71
N GLY A 208 10.32 8.92 12.51
CA GLY A 208 11.56 8.31 12.02
C GLY A 208 12.81 8.62 12.85
N ASP A 209 13.65 7.61 13.03
CA ASP A 209 15.04 7.75 13.48
C ASP A 209 16.01 7.29 12.36
N TRP A 210 17.32 7.34 12.57
CA TRP A 210 18.35 6.99 11.59
C TRP A 210 18.23 5.56 11.02
N SER A 211 17.59 4.61 11.73
CA SER A 211 17.31 3.25 11.25
C SER A 211 16.16 3.19 10.25
N THR A 212 15.21 4.15 10.28
CA THR A 212 14.01 4.16 9.44
C THR A 212 14.28 4.63 8.01
N TRP A 213 15.51 5.06 7.71
CA TRP A 213 15.99 5.33 6.34
C TRP A 213 16.03 4.08 5.44
N PHE A 214 16.00 2.88 6.02
CA PHE A 214 15.99 1.62 5.28
C PHE A 214 14.58 1.03 5.07
N GLU A 215 13.54 1.70 5.57
CA GLU A 215 12.16 1.29 5.35
C GLU A 215 11.61 1.88 4.05
N VAL A 216 10.87 1.06 3.30
CA VAL A 216 10.31 1.44 1.99
C VAL A 216 9.23 2.50 2.13
N GLN A 217 8.51 2.52 3.27
CA GLN A 217 7.50 3.52 3.56
C GLN A 217 8.03 4.53 4.59
N PRO A 218 7.73 5.83 4.42
CA PRO A 218 7.97 6.79 5.48
C PRO A 218 7.25 6.34 6.76
N PRO A 219 7.86 6.60 7.94
CA PRO A 219 7.25 6.29 9.23
C PRO A 219 5.85 6.87 9.30
N LEU A 220 4.92 6.13 9.91
CA LEU A 220 3.52 6.55 10.01
C LEU A 220 3.40 7.87 10.79
N GLY A 221 4.20 8.05 11.85
CA GLY A 221 4.24 9.28 12.63
C GLY A 221 4.64 10.51 11.80
N ASP A 222 5.66 10.39 10.93
CA ASP A 222 6.10 11.49 10.05
C ASP A 222 4.99 11.91 9.07
N ARG A 223 4.23 10.94 8.55
CA ARG A 223 3.12 11.19 7.63
C ARG A 223 1.97 11.91 8.36
N ILE A 224 1.61 11.44 9.55
CA ILE A 224 0.59 12.08 10.40
C ILE A 224 1.00 13.51 10.72
N ALA A 225 2.24 13.73 11.18
CA ALA A 225 2.76 15.05 11.51
C ALA A 225 2.67 16.01 10.31
N THR A 226 3.07 15.56 9.12
CA THR A 226 2.98 16.37 7.89
C THR A 226 1.54 16.75 7.56
N LEU A 227 0.59 15.81 7.69
CA LEU A 227 -0.83 16.09 7.46
C LEU A 227 -1.40 17.07 8.49
N ARG A 228 -1.01 16.97 9.76
CA ARG A 228 -1.42 17.91 10.82
C ARG A 228 -0.86 19.31 10.63
N GLU A 229 0.40 19.44 10.20
CA GLU A 229 1.01 20.73 9.86
C GLU A 229 0.25 21.41 8.70
N ARG A 230 -0.15 20.61 7.71
CA ARG A 230 -0.94 21.08 6.59
C ARG A 230 -2.34 21.52 7.00
N GLU A 231 -3.04 20.73 7.81
CA GLU A 231 -4.34 21.08 8.38
C GLU A 231 -4.28 22.45 9.10
N GLY A 232 -3.26 22.65 9.95
CA GLY A 232 -3.05 23.92 10.63
C GLY A 232 -2.77 25.10 9.70
N SER A 233 -2.17 24.85 8.53
CA SER A 233 -1.90 25.85 7.51
C SER A 233 -3.15 26.19 6.68
N GLU A 234 -4.05 25.24 6.44
CA GLU A 234 -5.32 25.44 5.72
C GLU A 234 -6.37 26.17 6.59
N ALA A 235 -6.24 26.09 7.91
CA ALA A 235 -7.14 26.76 8.87
C ALA A 235 -6.77 28.22 9.18
N ALA A 236 -5.59 28.68 8.76
CA ALA A 236 -5.04 30.02 9.04
C ALA A 236 -5.35 31.04 7.93
#